data_AF-A0A2P2EDT0-F1
#
_entry.id   AF-A0A2P2EDT0-F1
#
_cell.length_a   1.000
_cell.length_b   1.000
_cell.length_c   1.000
_cell.angle_alpha   90.00
_cell.angle_beta   90.00
_cell.angle_gamma   90.00
#
_symmetry.space_group_name_H-M   'P 1'
#
loop_
_entity.id
_entity.type
_entity.pdbx_description
1 polymer ?
#
loop_
_entity_poly.entity_id
_entity_poly.type
_entity_poly.pdbx_seq_one_letter_code
_entity_poly.pdbx_strand_id
1 'polypeptide(L)'
;MNRKSKGDNRDIAVLRYLDCAVINRLNLSVTTGFDTVRGLFVEGEPIFEGAQIYHKTHSEIAVRSIDCIKGYFLPDLVDLGLAVKTEPVGA
;
A
#
# COMPACT_ATOMS: atom_id res chain seq x y z
N MET A 1 -8.54 -1.50 11.97
CA MET A 1 -8.20 -0.46 10.98
C MET A 1 -6.69 -0.43 10.78
N ASN A 2 -6.25 -0.14 9.56
CA ASN A 2 -4.83 -0.01 9.24
C ASN A 2 -4.18 1.11 10.05
N ARG A 3 -2.91 0.89 10.41
CA ARG A 3 -2.13 1.78 11.29
C ARG A 3 -1.52 2.91 10.47
N LYS A 4 -1.39 4.12 11.04
CA LYS A 4 -0.56 5.17 10.43
C LYS A 4 0.94 4.88 10.55
N SER A 5 1.69 5.23 9.52
CA SER A 5 3.14 5.18 9.55
C SER A 5 3.69 6.10 10.64
N LYS A 6 4.80 5.70 11.27
CA LYS A 6 5.41 6.49 12.34
C LYS A 6 6.08 7.72 11.72
N GLY A 7 5.77 8.91 12.23
CA GLY A 7 6.37 10.17 11.78
C GLY A 7 5.67 10.83 10.59
N ASP A 8 4.59 10.25 10.07
CA ASP A 8 3.77 10.96 9.09
C ASP A 8 2.71 11.81 9.80
N ASN A 9 2.87 13.13 9.67
CA ASN A 9 1.96 14.12 10.26
C ASN A 9 0.84 14.54 9.30
N ARG A 10 0.87 14.05 8.05
CA ARG A 10 -0.08 14.42 6.98
C ARG A 10 -1.22 13.40 6.83
N ASP A 11 -1.19 12.30 7.59
CA ASP A 11 -2.13 11.19 7.50
C ASP A 11 -2.21 10.50 6.13
N ILE A 12 -1.14 10.61 5.34
CA ILE A 12 -1.06 10.06 3.98
C ILE A 12 -0.52 8.63 4.01
N ALA A 13 0.51 8.38 4.84
CA ALA A 13 1.20 7.10 4.91
C ALA A 13 0.48 6.17 5.90
N VAL A 14 -0.37 5.29 5.36
CA VAL A 14 -1.05 4.24 6.12
C VAL A 14 -0.39 2.89 5.83
N LEU A 15 -0.08 2.13 6.89
CA LEU A 15 0.45 0.77 6.82
C LEU A 15 -0.70 -0.22 6.64
N ARG A 16 -0.82 -0.75 5.42
CA ARG A 16 -1.92 -1.59 4.90
C ARG A 16 -1.84 -3.06 5.32
N TYR A 17 -1.46 -3.34 6.58
CA TYR A 17 -1.25 -4.71 7.04
C TYR A 17 -2.53 -5.54 7.10
N LEU A 18 -3.67 -4.93 7.43
CA LEU A 18 -4.95 -5.66 7.48
C LEU A 18 -5.44 -5.96 6.07
N ASP A 19 -5.30 -5.02 5.14
CA ASP A 19 -5.71 -5.18 3.74
C ASP A 19 -4.88 -6.30 3.10
N CYS A 20 -3.56 -6.30 3.34
CA CYS A 20 -2.66 -7.37 2.96
C CYS A 20 -3.08 -8.73 3.54
N ALA A 21 -3.44 -8.78 4.84
CA ALA A 21 -3.91 -10.01 5.48
C ALA A 21 -5.21 -10.54 4.87
N VAL A 22 -6.17 -9.65 4.54
CA VAL A 22 -7.42 -9.99 3.86
C VAL A 22 -7.14 -10.57 2.47
N ILE A 23 -6.33 -9.87 1.66
CA ILE A 23 -5.95 -10.34 0.31
C ILE A 23 -5.25 -11.70 0.39
N ASN A 24 -4.30 -11.87 1.31
CA ASN A 24 -3.60 -13.13 1.53
C ASN A 24 -4.57 -14.26 1.86
N ARG A 25 -5.48 -14.03 2.81
CA ARG A 25 -6.42 -15.04 3.28
C ARG A 25 -7.38 -15.47 2.17
N LEU A 26 -7.92 -14.51 1.42
CA LEU A 26 -8.84 -14.78 0.31
C LEU A 26 -8.12 -15.51 -0.82
N ASN A 27 -6.90 -15.09 -1.17
CA ASN A 27 -6.12 -15.74 -2.23
C ASN A 27 -5.72 -17.18 -1.88
N LEU A 28 -5.52 -17.49 -0.59
CA LEU A 28 -5.29 -18.86 -0.12
C LEU A 28 -6.56 -19.72 -0.10
N SER A 29 -7.74 -19.10 -0.07
CA SER A 29 -9.02 -19.83 -0.07
C SER A 29 -9.47 -20.27 -1.46
N VAL A 30 -8.81 -19.79 -2.52
CA VAL A 30 -9.06 -20.19 -3.91
C VAL A 30 -8.07 -21.28 -4.30
N THR A 31 -8.55 -22.34 -4.95
CA THR A 31 -7.80 -23.58 -5.20
C THR A 31 -6.51 -23.39 -6.00
N THR A 32 -6.51 -22.44 -6.94
CA THR A 32 -5.37 -22.15 -7.82
C THR A 32 -4.65 -20.84 -7.45
N GLY A 33 -5.23 -20.04 -6.56
CA GLY A 33 -4.81 -18.64 -6.34
C GLY A 33 -4.91 -17.77 -7.60
N PHE A 34 -4.54 -16.49 -7.46
CA PHE A 34 -4.39 -15.53 -8.56
C PHE A 34 -2.99 -14.91 -8.55
N ASP A 35 -2.45 -14.66 -9.73
CA ASP A 35 -1.14 -13.99 -9.89
C ASP A 35 -1.19 -12.50 -9.59
N THR A 36 -2.35 -11.87 -9.74
CA THR A 36 -2.60 -10.48 -9.38
C THR A 36 -4.02 -10.36 -8.86
N VAL A 37 -4.18 -9.69 -7.73
CA VAL A 37 -5.48 -9.45 -7.08
C VAL A 37 -5.71 -7.96 -7.01
N ARG A 38 -6.94 -7.52 -7.24
CA ARG A 38 -7.39 -6.15 -6.99
C ARG A 38 -8.38 -6.14 -5.82
N GLY A 39 -8.05 -5.42 -4.77
CA GLY A 39 -8.95 -5.17 -3.63
C GLY A 39 -9.59 -3.79 -3.73
N LEU A 40 -10.89 -3.71 -3.46
CA LEU A 40 -11.59 -2.44 -3.23
C LEU A 40 -11.99 -2.38 -1.76
N PHE A 41 -11.44 -1.41 -1.03
CA PHE A 41 -11.68 -1.25 0.39
C PHE A 41 -12.44 0.05 0.61
N VAL A 42 -13.68 -0.09 1.08
CA VAL A 42 -14.53 1.04 1.46
C VAL A 42 -14.26 1.34 2.93
N GLU A 43 -13.72 2.53 3.21
CA GLU A 43 -13.31 2.92 4.56
C GLU A 43 -13.70 4.38 4.86
N GLY A 44 -13.97 4.64 6.13
CA GLY A 44 -14.32 5.97 6.64
C GLY A 44 -15.83 6.22 6.61
N GLU A 45 -16.19 7.50 6.69
CA GLU A 45 -17.57 7.96 6.60
C GLU A 45 -17.93 8.35 5.15
N PRO A 46 -19.23 8.32 4.81
CA PRO A 46 -19.71 8.90 3.55
C PRO A 46 -19.23 10.35 3.39
N ILE A 47 -18.79 10.71 2.17
CA ILE A 47 -18.34 12.08 1.87
C ILE A 47 -19.52 13.07 1.91
N PHE A 48 -20.73 12.58 1.60
CA PHE A 48 -21.99 13.33 1.71
C PHE A 48 -23.07 12.43 2.33
N GLU A 49 -24.09 13.04 2.92
CA GLU A 49 -25.23 12.30 3.46
C GLU A 49 -25.89 11.43 2.38
N GLY A 50 -26.06 10.15 2.66
CA GLY A 50 -26.62 9.16 1.71
C GLY A 50 -25.67 8.74 0.56
N ALA A 51 -24.46 9.29 0.47
CA ALA A 51 -23.52 8.90 -0.58
C ALA A 51 -22.89 7.52 -0.32
N GLN A 52 -22.58 6.80 -1.40
CA GLN A 52 -21.84 5.53 -1.38
C GLN A 52 -20.34 5.71 -1.70
N ILE A 53 -19.84 6.93 -1.53
CA ILE A 53 -18.43 7.29 -1.72
C ILE A 53 -17.91 7.72 -0.36
N TYR A 54 -16.82 7.10 0.10
CA TYR A 54 -16.32 7.25 1.46
C TYR A 54 -14.90 7.81 1.47
N HIS A 55 -14.57 8.64 2.47
CA HIS A 55 -13.34 9.44 2.55
C HIS A 55 -12.03 8.66 2.37
N LYS A 56 -11.97 7.39 2.78
CA LYS A 56 -10.75 6.57 2.74
C LYS A 56 -10.89 5.36 1.83
N THR A 57 -11.87 5.40 0.93
CA THR A 57 -12.02 4.39 -0.12
C THR A 57 -10.75 4.33 -0.94
N HIS A 58 -10.18 3.14 -1.09
CA HIS A 58 -8.99 2.95 -1.89
C HIS A 58 -9.03 1.62 -2.63
N SER A 59 -8.40 1.60 -3.80
CA SER A 59 -8.12 0.36 -4.53
C SER A 59 -6.68 -0.04 -4.26
N GLU A 60 -6.46 -1.33 -4.05
CA GLU A 60 -5.12 -1.92 -3.97
C GLU A 60 -4.95 -2.95 -5.08
N ILE A 61 -3.75 -2.99 -5.66
CA ILE A 61 -3.35 -4.03 -6.60
C ILE A 61 -2.18 -4.77 -5.97
N ALA A 62 -2.37 -6.07 -5.73
CA ALA A 62 -1.38 -6.95 -5.17
C ALA A 62 -0.90 -7.94 -6.23
N VAL A 63 0.33 -7.77 -6.71
CA VAL A 63 1.01 -8.74 -7.56
C VAL A 63 1.54 -9.87 -6.67
N ARG A 64 1.08 -11.09 -6.91
CA ARG A 64 1.31 -12.29 -6.07
C ARG A 64 2.40 -13.19 -6.61
N SER A 65 2.50 -13.26 -7.94
CA SER A 65 3.55 -14.00 -8.63
C SER A 65 4.68 -13.07 -9.03
N ILE A 66 5.91 -13.47 -8.71
CA ILE A 66 7.10 -12.72 -9.11
C ILE A 66 7.31 -12.73 -10.63
N ASP A 67 6.79 -13.74 -11.34
CA ASP A 67 6.87 -13.85 -12.80
C ASP A 67 6.09 -12.73 -13.52
N CYS A 68 5.13 -12.13 -12.82
CA CYS A 68 4.38 -10.97 -13.29
C CYS A 68 5.14 -9.65 -13.09
N ILE A 69 6.20 -9.61 -12.29
CA ILE A 69 7.02 -8.42 -12.07
C ILE A 69 8.09 -8.34 -13.16
N LYS A 70 7.93 -7.39 -14.09
CA LYS A 70 8.91 -7.19 -15.19
C LYS A 70 10.11 -6.35 -14.81
N GLY A 71 10.00 -5.60 -13.72
CA GLY A 71 11.03 -4.70 -13.21
C GLY A 71 10.44 -3.76 -12.17
N TYR A 72 11.30 -3.01 -11.49
CA TYR A 72 10.92 -1.95 -10.58
C TYR A 72 11.86 -0.76 -10.77
N PHE A 73 11.35 0.43 -10.45
CA PHE A 73 12.15 1.64 -10.43
C PHE A 73 12.39 2.02 -8.98
N LEU A 74 13.66 2.21 -8.62
CA LEU A 74 14.03 2.89 -7.38
C LEU A 74 14.10 4.38 -7.69
N PRO A 75 13.22 5.22 -7.13
CA PRO A 75 13.34 6.65 -7.31
C PRO A 75 14.64 7.15 -6.68
N ASP A 76 15.26 8.17 -7.26
CA ASP A 76 16.42 8.79 -6.64
C ASP A 76 16.01 9.37 -5.27
N LEU A 77 16.84 9.14 -4.25
CA LEU A 77 16.64 9.72 -2.92
C LEU A 77 16.65 11.24 -2.96
N VAL A 78 17.35 11.83 -3.94
CA VAL A 78 17.32 13.27 -4.22
C VAL A 78 15.93 13.68 -4.72
N ASP A 79 15.35 12.94 -5.68
CA ASP A 79 14.02 13.22 -6.23
C ASP A 79 12.90 13.06 -5.19
N LEU A 80 13.09 12.18 -4.20
CA LEU A 80 12.16 11.98 -3.09
C LEU A 80 12.32 13.02 -1.97
N GLY A 81 13.28 13.94 -2.05
CA GLY A 81 13.60 14.89 -0.98
C GLY A 81 14.10 14.22 0.30
N LEU A 82 14.61 12.99 0.19
CA LEU A 82 15.08 12.14 1.29
C LEU A 82 16.61 12.06 1.30
N ALA A 83 17.30 13.14 0.96
CA ALA A 83 18.76 13.19 0.92
C ALA A 83 19.34 12.66 2.24
N VAL A 84 19.93 11.47 2.18
CA VAL A 84 20.66 10.87 3.29
C VAL A 84 21.97 11.64 3.41
N LYS A 85 22.22 12.24 4.58
CA LYS A 85 23.55 12.74 4.92
C LYS A 85 24.49 11.55 4.91
N THR A 86 25.28 11.41 3.85
CA THR A 86 26.40 10.48 3.84
C THR A 86 27.48 11.08 4.74
N GLU A 87 27.53 10.65 6.00
CA GLU A 87 28.75 10.81 6.79
C GLU A 87 29.83 9.93 6.16
N PRO A 88 31.05 10.45 5.95
CA PRO A 88 32.12 9.65 5.39
C PRO A 88 32.43 8.51 6.35
N VAL A 89 32.33 7.27 5.86
CA VAL A 89 32.90 6.12 6.57
C VAL A 89 34.41 6.35 6.55
N GLY A 90 34.95 6.68 7.72
CA GLY A 90 36.36 6.99 7.92
C GLY A 90 37.28 5.87 7.40
N ALA A 91 38.41 6.30 6.85
CA ALA A 91 39.49 5.46 6.33
C ALA A 91 40.19 4.64 7.41
#